data_AF-A0A961USH8-F1
#
_entry.id   AF-A0A961USH8-F1
#
_cell.length_a   1.000
_cell.length_b   1.000
_cell.length_c   1.000
_cell.angle_alpha   90.00
_cell.angle_beta   90.00
_cell.angle_gamma   90.00
#
_symmetry.space_group_name_H-M   'P 1'
#
loop_
_entity.id
_entity.type
_entity.pdbx_description
1 polymer ?
#
loop_
_entity_poly.entity_id
_entity_poly.type
_entity_poly.pdbx_seq_one_letter_code
_entity_poly.pdbx_strand_id
1 'polypeptide(L)'
;MTQTFAAQAIVSTQGESASERLAITIADAQGREKTLTLSAEMASALAHVLGEFARSADARAASSVLPTKKPAGFAIGAGRYEPIVLVRFEDDVPYGLAAEDALRLGHALIEEAEQLVDAPIPLRQ
;
A
#
# COMPACT_ATOMS: atom_id res chain seq x y z
N MET A 1 -7.67 -32.07 -30.14
CA MET A 1 -7.55 -31.63 -28.74
C MET A 1 -6.75 -30.33 -28.72
N THR A 2 -7.33 -29.24 -28.22
CA THR A 2 -6.69 -27.93 -28.17
C THR A 2 -5.69 -27.91 -27.01
N GLN A 3 -4.39 -27.80 -27.28
CA GLN A 3 -3.40 -27.64 -26.21
C GLN A 3 -3.57 -26.25 -25.56
N THR A 4 -3.92 -26.23 -24.28
CA THR A 4 -4.02 -25.01 -23.48
C THR A 4 -2.62 -24.43 -23.24
N PHE A 5 -2.45 -23.14 -23.52
CA PHE A 5 -1.23 -22.41 -23.19
C PHE A 5 -1.36 -21.81 -21.79
N ALA A 6 -0.59 -22.32 -20.83
CA ALA A 6 -0.60 -21.84 -19.45
C ALA A 6 0.40 -20.69 -19.29
N ALA A 7 -0.04 -19.48 -19.61
CA ALA A 7 0.77 -18.27 -19.47
C ALA A 7 1.15 -18.01 -18.01
N GLN A 8 2.43 -17.74 -17.75
CA GLN A 8 2.96 -17.50 -16.40
C GLN A 8 3.70 -16.17 -16.26
N ALA A 9 4.26 -15.65 -17.35
CA ALA A 9 5.00 -14.39 -17.33
C ALA A 9 4.66 -13.52 -18.54
N ILE A 10 4.69 -12.20 -18.36
CA ILE A 10 4.74 -11.22 -19.44
C ILE A 10 6.22 -10.92 -19.68
N VAL A 11 6.71 -11.23 -20.88
CA VAL A 11 8.13 -11.12 -21.25
C VAL A 11 8.43 -9.77 -21.88
N SER A 12 7.50 -9.24 -22.69
CA SER A 12 7.70 -7.98 -23.40
C SER A 12 6.36 -7.32 -23.72
N THR A 13 6.34 -6.00 -23.70
CA THR A 13 5.22 -5.17 -24.18
C THR A 13 5.76 -4.16 -25.18
N GLN A 14 5.16 -4.11 -26.36
CA GLN A 14 5.55 -3.17 -27.43
C GLN A 14 4.31 -2.46 -27.95
N GLY A 15 4.34 -1.13 -27.94
CA GLY A 15 3.36 -0.31 -28.62
C GLY A 15 3.74 -0.18 -30.08
N GLU A 16 2.87 -0.60 -30.99
CA GLU A 16 3.03 -0.36 -32.41
C GLU A 16 2.32 0.94 -32.77
N SER A 17 3.06 2.05 -32.69
CA SER A 17 2.51 3.41 -32.93
C SER A 17 1.90 3.60 -34.31
N ALA A 18 2.28 2.78 -35.29
CA ALA A 18 1.75 2.85 -36.65
C ALA A 18 0.35 2.22 -36.82
N SER A 19 -0.05 1.31 -35.92
CA SER A 19 -1.29 0.54 -36.04
C SER A 19 -2.23 0.71 -34.85
N GLU A 20 -1.86 1.54 -33.86
CA GLU A 20 -2.56 1.70 -32.57
C GLU A 20 -2.82 0.35 -31.87
N ARG A 21 -1.85 -0.55 -31.97
CA ARG A 21 -1.93 -1.89 -31.36
C ARG A 21 -0.88 -2.07 -30.28
N LEU A 22 -1.26 -2.81 -29.26
CA LEU A 22 -0.38 -3.25 -28.19
C LEU A 22 -0.04 -4.72 -28.42
N ALA A 23 1.25 -5.02 -28.60
CA ALA A 23 1.75 -6.39 -28.61
C ALA A 23 2.25 -6.77 -27.21
N ILE A 24 1.72 -7.86 -26.66
CA ILE A 24 2.12 -8.43 -25.37
C ILE A 24 2.65 -9.83 -25.63
N THR A 25 3.91 -10.08 -25.30
CA THR A 25 4.51 -11.41 -25.38
C THR A 25 4.46 -12.05 -24.00
N ILE A 26 3.88 -13.25 -23.94
CA ILE A 26 3.70 -14.06 -22.73
C ILE A 26 4.44 -15.39 -22.86
N ALA A 27 5.00 -15.88 -21.76
CA ALA A 27 5.70 -17.17 -21.71
C ALA A 27 5.02 -18.16 -20.76
N ASP A 28 5.10 -19.44 -21.08
CA ASP A 28 4.76 -20.54 -20.17
C ASP A 28 5.96 -21.02 -19.34
N ALA A 29 5.74 -21.98 -18.42
CA ALA A 29 6.79 -22.57 -17.58
C ALA A 29 7.91 -23.26 -18.39
N GLN A 30 7.63 -23.63 -19.63
CA GLN A 30 8.55 -24.31 -20.52
C GLN A 30 9.34 -23.33 -21.39
N GLY A 31 9.15 -22.02 -21.19
CA GLY A 31 9.79 -20.96 -21.96
C GLY A 31 9.22 -20.78 -23.36
N ARG A 32 8.06 -21.36 -23.66
CA ARG A 32 7.40 -21.13 -24.96
C ARG A 32 6.71 -19.78 -24.91
N GLU A 33 6.96 -18.98 -25.94
CA GLU A 33 6.40 -17.64 -26.05
C GLU A 33 5.20 -17.60 -26.99
N LYS A 34 4.25 -16.73 -26.65
CA LYS A 34 3.16 -16.33 -27.54
C LYS A 34 2.98 -14.82 -27.48
N THR A 35 2.81 -14.21 -28.65
CA THR A 35 2.49 -12.79 -28.74
C THR A 35 1.01 -12.61 -28.99
N LEU A 36 0.37 -11.81 -28.13
CA LEU A 36 -1.01 -11.35 -28.27
C LEU A 36 -0.99 -9.91 -28.78
N THR A 37 -1.75 -9.64 -29.84
CA THR A 37 -1.92 -8.28 -30.36
C THR A 37 -3.30 -7.78 -29.99
N LEU A 38 -3.36 -6.65 -29.29
CA LEU A 38 -4.57 -6.02 -28.80
C LEU A 38 -4.82 -4.72 -29.58
N SER A 39 -6.07 -4.42 -29.89
CA SER A 39 -6.47 -3.08 -30.33
C SER A 39 -6.37 -2.08 -29.18
N ALA A 40 -6.32 -0.78 -29.49
CA ALA A 40 -6.34 0.28 -28.48
C ALA A 40 -7.53 0.17 -27.51
N GLU A 41 -8.72 -0.16 -28.00
CA GLU A 41 -9.91 -0.36 -27.16
C GLU A 41 -9.73 -1.53 -26.18
N MET A 42 -9.25 -2.68 -26.67
CA MET A 42 -9.02 -3.87 -25.84
C MET A 42 -7.90 -3.64 -24.82
N ALA A 43 -6.86 -2.89 -25.21
CA ALA A 43 -5.76 -2.50 -24.32
C ALA A 43 -6.24 -1.55 -23.20
N SER A 44 -7.12 -0.59 -23.53
CA SER A 44 -7.74 0.30 -22.55
C SER A 44 -8.62 -0.45 -21.56
N ALA A 45 -9.48 -1.35 -22.06
CA ALA A 45 -10.30 -2.22 -21.21
C ALA A 45 -9.44 -3.11 -20.30
N LEU A 46 -8.35 -3.69 -20.83
CA LEU A 46 -7.42 -4.50 -20.06
C LEU A 46 -6.72 -3.67 -18.97
N ALA A 47 -6.29 -2.44 -19.27
CA ALA A 47 -5.68 -1.56 -18.29
C ALA A 47 -6.63 -1.23 -17.12
N HIS A 48 -7.92 -1.02 -17.42
CA HIS A 48 -8.93 -0.82 -16.38
C HIS A 48 -9.09 -2.03 -15.47
N VAL A 49 -9.22 -3.23 -16.03
CA VAL A 49 -9.37 -4.47 -15.26
C VAL A 49 -8.11 -4.76 -14.42
N LEU A 50 -6.92 -4.58 -15.00
CA LEU A 50 -5.66 -4.77 -14.28
C LEU A 50 -5.50 -3.73 -13.16
N GLY A 51 -5.91 -2.47 -13.38
CA GLY A 51 -5.89 -1.44 -12.35
C GLY A 51 -6.89 -1.69 -11.22
N GLU A 52 -8.05 -2.27 -11.50
CA GLU A 52 -9.01 -2.70 -10.47
C GLU A 52 -8.49 -3.90 -9.68
N PHE A 53 -7.89 -4.88 -10.37
CA PHE A 53 -7.26 -6.03 -9.72
C PHE A 53 -6.07 -5.61 -8.85
N ALA A 54 -5.20 -4.73 -9.33
CA ALA A 54 -4.06 -4.20 -8.57
C ALA A 54 -4.52 -3.48 -7.30
N ARG A 55 -5.53 -2.60 -7.40
CA ARG A 55 -6.13 -1.94 -6.22
C ARG A 55 -6.77 -2.93 -5.24
N SER A 56 -7.36 -4.00 -5.74
CA SER A 56 -7.95 -5.06 -4.92
C SER A 56 -6.89 -5.96 -4.27
N ALA A 57 -5.76 -6.16 -4.95
CA ALA A 57 -4.58 -6.83 -4.42
C ALA A 57 -3.89 -5.97 -3.35
N ASP A 58 -3.80 -4.65 -3.57
CA ASP A 58 -3.33 -3.68 -2.58
C ASP A 58 -4.26 -3.63 -1.36
N ALA A 59 -5.58 -3.76 -1.53
CA ALA A 59 -6.51 -3.87 -0.40
C ALA A 59 -6.30 -5.17 0.41
N ARG A 60 -5.91 -6.28 -0.24
CA ARG A 60 -5.49 -7.51 0.45
C ARG A 60 -4.10 -7.40 1.07
N ALA A 61 -3.18 -6.64 0.47
CA ALA A 61 -1.86 -6.35 1.03
C ALA A 61 -1.93 -5.32 2.16
N ALA A 62 -2.92 -4.43 2.17
CA ALA A 62 -3.23 -3.50 3.27
C ALA A 62 -3.83 -4.23 4.50
N SER A 63 -4.27 -5.48 4.34
CA SER A 63 -4.54 -6.39 5.47
C SER A 63 -3.27 -7.02 6.04
N SER A 64 -2.09 -6.80 5.45
CA SER A 64 -0.84 -6.89 6.20
C SER A 64 -0.75 -5.61 7.01
N VAL A 65 -1.27 -5.66 8.24
CA VAL A 65 -0.87 -4.73 9.29
C VAL A 65 0.64 -4.68 9.25
N LEU A 66 1.21 -3.59 8.69
CA LEU A 66 2.64 -3.31 8.84
C LEU A 66 2.90 -3.43 10.34
N PRO A 67 3.92 -4.20 10.78
CA PRO A 67 4.15 -4.39 12.20
C PRO A 67 4.25 -3.01 12.87
N THR A 68 3.23 -2.66 13.64
CA THR A 68 3.19 -1.40 14.36
C THR A 68 4.27 -1.45 15.41
N LYS A 69 5.34 -0.65 15.22
CA LYS A 69 6.40 -0.52 16.23
C LYS A 69 5.76 0.04 17.49
N LYS A 70 5.77 -0.72 18.59
CA LYS A 70 5.44 -0.21 19.91
C LYS A 70 6.72 0.36 20.54
N PRO A 71 6.87 1.69 20.65
CA PRO A 71 8.08 2.28 21.23
C PRO A 71 8.24 1.85 22.68
N ALA A 72 9.49 1.63 23.11
CA ALA A 72 9.78 1.24 24.50
C ALA A 72 9.53 2.38 25.50
N GLY A 73 9.58 3.63 25.04
CA GLY A 73 9.32 4.81 25.85
C GLY A 73 9.15 6.07 25.01
N PHE A 74 8.62 7.11 25.64
CA PHE A 74 8.45 8.43 25.05
C PHE A 74 8.76 9.53 26.07
N ALA A 75 9.09 10.72 25.58
CA ALA A 75 9.29 11.92 26.39
C ALA A 75 8.54 13.10 25.76
N ILE A 76 7.94 13.94 26.62
CA ILE A 76 7.24 15.16 26.21
C ILE A 76 7.98 16.36 26.80
N GLY A 77 8.14 17.41 26.00
CA GLY A 77 8.73 18.68 26.41
C GLY A 77 8.10 19.87 25.69
N ALA A 78 8.67 21.05 25.90
CA ALA A 78 8.27 22.27 25.23
C ALA A 78 9.46 22.89 24.48
N GLY A 79 9.16 23.50 23.33
CA GLY A 79 10.12 24.34 22.61
C GLY A 79 10.53 25.54 23.47
N ARG A 80 11.81 25.92 23.40
CA ARG A 80 12.33 27.06 24.19
C ARG A 80 11.98 28.42 23.59
N TYR A 81 11.83 28.48 22.26
CA TYR A 81 11.71 29.75 21.51
C TYR A 81 10.42 29.84 20.69
N GLU A 82 9.65 28.76 20.63
CA GLU A 82 8.41 28.67 19.88
C GLU A 82 7.35 27.92 20.72
N PRO A 83 6.05 28.25 20.57
CA PRO A 83 4.96 27.60 21.30
C PRO A 83 4.64 26.22 20.71
N ILE A 84 5.62 25.33 20.75
CA ILE A 84 5.53 23.96 20.26
C ILE A 84 5.71 22.96 21.41
N VAL A 85 4.96 21.87 21.34
CA VAL A 85 5.14 20.69 22.18
C VAL A 85 6.07 19.73 21.46
N LEU A 86 7.08 19.24 22.15
CA LEU A 86 8.04 18.27 21.61
C LEU A 86 7.65 16.87 22.09
N VAL A 87 7.54 15.93 21.16
CA VAL A 87 7.32 14.51 21.45
C VAL A 87 8.50 13.72 20.89
N ARG A 88 9.16 12.94 21.74
CA ARG A 88 10.27 12.07 21.34
C ARG A 88 9.92 10.63 21.68
N PHE A 89 10.19 9.72 20.74
CA PHE A 89 10.13 8.28 20.97
C PHE A 89 11.56 7.74 21.05
N GLU A 90 11.87 6.97 22.09
CA GLU A 90 13.20 6.38 22.28
C GLU A 90 14.32 7.45 22.17
N ASP A 91 15.33 7.19 21.35
CA ASP A 91 16.45 8.09 21.07
C ASP A 91 16.33 8.84 19.74
N ASP A 92 15.14 8.86 19.13
CA ASP A 92 14.88 9.55 17.87
C ASP A 92 14.87 11.10 18.02
N VAL A 93 14.87 11.80 16.89
CA VAL A 93 14.70 13.26 16.84
C VAL A 93 13.29 13.63 17.31
N PRO A 94 13.13 14.62 18.22
CA PRO A 94 11.82 15.04 18.69
C PRO A 94 10.98 15.67 17.58
N TYR A 95 9.70 15.29 17.52
CA TYR A 95 8.69 15.91 16.68
C TYR A 95 8.13 17.15 17.37
N GLY A 96 8.07 18.27 16.64
CA GLY A 96 7.41 19.49 17.09
C GLY A 96 5.95 19.53 16.65
N LEU A 97 5.05 19.74 17.60
CA LEU A 97 3.62 19.94 17.38
C LEU A 97 3.24 21.34 17.83
N ALA A 98 2.36 22.02 17.09
CA ALA A 98 1.74 23.24 17.60
C ALA A 98 0.92 22.91 18.87
N ALA A 99 0.78 23.86 19.79
CA ALA A 99 0.07 23.64 21.05
C ALA A 99 -1.39 23.15 20.84
N GLU A 100 -2.08 23.69 19.84
CA GLU A 100 -3.45 23.28 19.49
C GLU A 100 -3.52 21.84 18.94
N ASP A 101 -2.54 21.46 18.11
CA ASP A 101 -2.43 20.11 17.57
C ASP A 101 -2.10 19.10 18.66
N ALA A 102 -1.24 19.47 19.61
CA ALA A 102 -0.89 18.63 20.75
C ALA A 102 -2.10 18.36 21.65
N LEU A 103 -2.95 19.37 21.90
CA LEU A 103 -4.21 19.20 22.63
C LEU A 103 -5.17 18.27 21.90
N ARG A 104 -5.36 18.51 20.59
CA ARG A 104 -6.23 17.67 19.76
C ARG A 104 -5.74 16.21 19.71
N LEU A 105 -4.44 16.01 19.57
CA LEU A 105 -3.83 14.68 19.61
C LEU A 105 -4.05 14.01 20.97
N GLY A 106 -3.88 14.73 22.08
CA GLY A 106 -4.12 14.22 23.42
C GLY A 106 -5.55 13.71 23.62
N HIS A 107 -6.55 14.49 23.19
CA HIS A 107 -7.95 14.06 23.28
C HIS A 107 -8.24 12.82 22.44
N ALA A 108 -7.77 12.79 21.19
CA ALA A 108 -7.96 11.63 20.32
C ALA A 108 -7.29 10.36 20.86
N LEU A 109 -6.10 10.49 21.47
CA LEU A 109 -5.41 9.36 22.10
C LEU A 109 -6.16 8.82 23.32
N ILE A 110 -6.76 9.70 24.13
CA ILE A 110 -7.56 9.29 25.29
C ILE A 110 -8.80 8.52 24.83
N GLU A 111 -9.55 9.09 23.87
CA GLU A 111 -10.76 8.47 23.33
C GLU A 111 -10.49 7.08 22.76
N GLU A 112 -9.44 6.92 21.95
CA GLU A 112 -9.05 5.63 21.39
C GLU A 112 -8.57 4.65 22.48
N ALA A 113 -7.83 5.13 23.48
CA ALA A 113 -7.38 4.30 24.59
C ALA A 113 -8.55 3.76 25.42
N GLU A 114 -9.57 4.58 25.68
CA GLU A 114 -10.80 4.16 26.38
C GLU A 114 -11.53 3.06 25.59
N GLN A 115 -11.68 3.22 24.28
CA GLN A 115 -12.30 2.20 23.42
C GLN A 115 -11.53 0.87 23.43
N LEU A 116 -10.19 0.91 23.47
CA LEU A 116 -9.35 -0.28 23.50
C LEU A 116 -9.32 -0.97 24.87
N VAL A 117 -9.49 -0.24 25.97
CA VAL A 117 -9.59 -0.82 27.33
C VAL A 117 -10.85 -1.69 27.46
N ASP A 118 -11.94 -1.27 26.83
CA ASP A 118 -13.21 -2.00 26.85
C ASP A 118 -13.30 -3.07 25.74
N ALA A 119 -12.32 -3.14 24.84
CA ALA A 119 -12.31 -4.10 23.74
C ALA A 119 -11.90 -5.51 24.22
N PRO A 120 -12.63 -6.57 23.79
CA PRO A 120 -12.22 -7.94 24.07
C PRO A 120 -10.87 -8.23 23.40
N ILE A 121 -9.96 -8.85 24.16
CA ILE A 121 -8.62 -9.20 23.67
C ILE A 121 -8.77 -10.06 22.40
N PRO A 122 -8.21 -9.65 21.26
CA PRO A 122 -8.28 -10.45 20.05
C PRO A 122 -7.58 -11.79 20.29
N LEU A 123 -8.30 -12.88 20.00
CA LEU A 123 -7.76 -14.24 20.06
C LEU A 123 -6.51 -14.31 19.18
N ARG A 124 -5.36 -14.61 19.80
CA ARG A 124 -4.13 -14.93 19.06
C ARG A 124 -4.43 -16.13 18.16
N GLN A 125 -4.33 -15.93 16.84
CA GLN A 125 -4.28 -17.02 15.86
C GLN A 125 -2.86 -17.57 15.78
#